data_AF-A0AA95GFI1-F1
#
_entry.id   AF-A0AA95GFI1-F1
#
_cell.length_a   1.000
_cell.length_b   1.000
_cell.length_c   1.000
_cell.angle_alpha   90.00
_cell.angle_beta   90.00
_cell.angle_gamma   90.00
#
_symmetry.space_group_name_H-M   'P 1'
#
loop_
_entity.id
_entity.type
_entity.pdbx_description
1 polymer ?
#
loop_
_entity_poly.entity_id
_entity_poly.type
_entity_poly.pdbx_seq_one_letter_code
_entity_poly.pdbx_strand_id
1 'polypeptide(L)'
;MFDNLFYPDNEKRAVRLTELVADNSTAVGNISQQHTKYEIAINNANEAIRKAYKVVGTPVKFHDIDFVAESKTHKILISVADVITPMLTYGIANKALSLAAKSYLLQQGRIGEAAFIKLVGLPKWFRVGTVFGGIAAAVLVQGIIDSVTGAVQRKNLQDKIKESVDPRFKLKKAELTNEIVISKLNVVTTSVSVVLDALGPDVSKEQIDKIIDNSIKRNQVELDNIDSLTNTTLAALDKSRGSWTDED
;
A
#
# COMPACT_ATOMS: atom_id res chain seq x y z
N MET A 1 -38.34 -7.58 -16.92
CA MET A 1 -38.41 -7.23 -18.37
C MET A 1 -38.49 -5.72 -18.60
N PHE A 2 -39.22 -4.94 -17.78
CA PHE A 2 -39.27 -3.47 -17.91
C PHE A 2 -38.06 -2.71 -17.35
N ASP A 3 -37.32 -3.27 -16.39
CA ASP A 3 -36.17 -2.57 -15.79
C ASP A 3 -35.05 -2.27 -16.79
N ASN A 4 -34.73 -3.20 -17.70
CA ASN A 4 -33.71 -2.96 -18.73
C ASN A 4 -34.15 -1.92 -19.78
N LEU A 5 -35.46 -1.69 -19.94
CA LEU A 5 -35.99 -0.68 -20.86
C LEU A 5 -35.88 0.73 -20.27
N PHE A 6 -36.09 0.88 -18.96
CA PHE A 6 -36.04 2.19 -18.27
C PHE A 6 -34.68 2.48 -17.61
N TYR A 7 -33.86 1.45 -17.36
CA TYR A 7 -32.55 1.55 -16.69
C TYR A 7 -31.50 0.66 -17.40
N PRO A 8 -31.21 0.91 -18.68
CA PRO A 8 -30.37 0.03 -19.50
C PRO A 8 -28.93 -0.11 -18.99
N ASP A 9 -28.41 0.89 -18.26
CA ASP A 9 -27.04 0.85 -17.73
C ASP A 9 -26.93 0.20 -16.35
N ASN A 10 -28.01 -0.33 -15.76
CA ASN A 10 -27.91 -1.00 -14.44
C ASN A 10 -26.99 -2.22 -14.49
N GLU A 11 -26.99 -2.97 -15.59
CA GLU A 11 -26.06 -4.09 -15.79
C GLU A 11 -24.60 -3.59 -15.83
N LYS A 12 -24.33 -2.48 -16.54
CA LYS A 12 -23.00 -1.87 -16.58
C LYS A 12 -22.56 -1.34 -15.21
N ARG A 13 -23.46 -0.70 -14.46
CA ARG A 13 -23.21 -0.24 -13.09
C ARG A 13 -22.88 -1.40 -12.15
N ALA A 14 -23.62 -2.51 -12.25
CA ALA A 14 -23.37 -3.71 -11.47
C ALA A 14 -21.99 -4.32 -11.77
N VAL A 15 -21.62 -4.40 -13.05
CA VAL A 15 -20.28 -4.82 -13.47
C VAL A 15 -19.22 -3.87 -12.92
N ARG A 16 -19.39 -2.55 -13.10
CA ARG A 16 -18.44 -1.55 -12.61
C ARG A 16 -18.25 -1.63 -11.09
N LEU A 17 -19.34 -1.75 -10.34
CA LEU A 17 -19.27 -1.93 -8.89
C LEU A 17 -18.49 -3.20 -8.53
N THR A 18 -18.69 -4.30 -9.26
CA THR A 18 -17.95 -5.55 -9.06
C THR A 18 -16.46 -5.38 -9.32
N GLU A 19 -16.08 -4.67 -10.39
CA GLU A 19 -14.69 -4.34 -10.70
C GLU A 19 -14.05 -3.49 -9.59
N LEU A 20 -14.74 -2.43 -9.14
CA LEU A 20 -14.25 -1.54 -8.08
C LEU A 20 -14.07 -2.28 -6.76
N VAL A 21 -15.02 -3.18 -6.41
CA VAL A 21 -14.88 -4.04 -5.23
C VAL A 21 -13.66 -4.94 -5.38
N ALA A 22 -13.52 -5.62 -6.53
CA ALA A 22 -12.38 -6.51 -6.79
C ALA A 22 -11.04 -5.77 -6.71
N ASP A 23 -10.95 -4.56 -7.28
CA ASP A 23 -9.73 -3.74 -7.23
C ASP A 23 -9.36 -3.36 -5.79
N ASN A 24 -10.34 -2.91 -5.01
CA ASN A 24 -10.15 -2.60 -3.59
C ASN A 24 -9.69 -3.85 -2.81
N SER A 25 -10.31 -5.01 -3.06
CA SER A 25 -9.96 -6.28 -2.45
C SER A 25 -8.55 -6.74 -2.78
N THR A 26 -8.16 -6.65 -4.05
CA THR A 26 -6.80 -7.00 -4.50
C THR A 26 -5.77 -6.07 -3.86
N ALA A 27 -6.01 -4.75 -3.84
CA ALA A 27 -5.09 -3.80 -3.23
C ALA A 27 -4.91 -4.07 -1.73
N VAL A 28 -6.01 -4.32 -0.99
CA VAL A 28 -5.96 -4.72 0.43
C VAL A 28 -5.15 -6.00 0.62
N GLY A 29 -5.38 -7.01 -0.21
CA GLY A 29 -4.62 -8.27 -0.18
C GLY A 29 -3.14 -8.05 -0.37
N ASN A 30 -2.75 -7.26 -1.39
CA ASN A 30 -1.36 -6.94 -1.70
C ASN A 30 -0.70 -6.16 -0.56
N ILE A 31 -1.36 -5.10 -0.06
CA ILE A 31 -0.89 -4.31 1.09
C ILE A 31 -0.67 -5.20 2.32
N SER A 32 -1.56 -6.16 2.55
CA SER A 32 -1.47 -7.07 3.70
C SER A 32 -0.23 -7.97 3.67
N GLN A 33 0.29 -8.26 2.47
CA GLN A 33 1.52 -9.04 2.29
C GLN A 33 2.78 -8.16 2.29
N GLN A 34 2.63 -6.85 2.08
CA GLN A 34 3.75 -5.92 2.01
C GLN A 34 4.40 -5.66 3.37
N HIS A 35 3.70 -5.89 4.50
CA HIS A 35 4.28 -5.74 5.84
C HIS A 35 5.58 -6.53 6.00
N THR A 36 5.49 -7.84 5.83
CA THR A 36 6.62 -8.74 5.93
C THR A 36 7.72 -8.38 4.93
N LYS A 37 7.34 -7.94 3.72
CA LYS A 37 8.31 -7.56 2.68
C LYS A 37 9.13 -6.33 3.07
N TYR A 38 8.48 -5.28 3.57
CA TYR A 38 9.22 -4.07 3.95
C TYR A 38 10.02 -4.29 5.24
N GLU A 39 9.52 -5.10 6.18
CA GLU A 39 10.28 -5.46 7.39
C GLU A 39 11.59 -6.18 7.02
N ILE A 40 11.53 -7.15 6.10
CA ILE A 40 12.71 -7.83 5.56
C ILE A 40 13.64 -6.82 4.87
N ALA A 41 13.10 -5.93 4.02
CA ALA A 41 13.91 -4.94 3.31
C ALA A 41 14.62 -3.97 4.26
N ILE A 42 13.94 -3.51 5.32
CA ILE A 42 14.54 -2.68 6.37
C ILE A 42 15.65 -3.44 7.08
N ASN A 43 15.42 -4.70 7.48
CA ASN A 43 16.42 -5.50 8.19
C ASN A 43 17.67 -5.76 7.33
N ASN A 44 17.48 -6.05 6.04
CA ASN A 44 18.59 -6.23 5.10
C ASN A 44 19.38 -4.93 4.89
N ALA A 45 18.70 -3.79 4.74
CA ALA A 45 19.34 -2.49 4.63
C ALA A 45 20.12 -2.14 5.90
N ASN A 46 19.51 -2.34 7.08
CA ASN A 46 20.14 -2.16 8.38
C ASN A 46 21.42 -2.98 8.52
N GLU A 47 21.40 -4.25 8.12
CA GLU A 47 22.57 -5.12 8.21
C GLU A 47 23.69 -4.66 7.27
N ALA A 48 23.36 -4.32 6.02
CA ALA A 48 24.32 -3.80 5.05
C ALA A 48 24.97 -2.50 5.54
N ILE A 49 24.16 -1.56 6.03
CA ILE A 49 24.63 -0.28 6.59
C ILE A 49 25.51 -0.53 7.80
N ARG A 50 25.10 -1.40 8.73
CA ARG A 50 25.89 -1.74 9.93
C ARG A 50 27.27 -2.29 9.56
N LYS A 51 27.34 -3.19 8.58
CA LYS A 51 28.59 -3.76 8.08
C LYS A 51 29.50 -2.68 7.50
N ALA A 52 28.96 -1.83 6.61
CA ALA A 52 29.73 -0.78 5.96
C ALA A 52 30.22 0.27 6.97
N TYR A 53 29.38 0.68 7.92
CA TYR A 53 29.74 1.63 8.96
C TYR A 53 30.80 1.09 9.94
N LYS A 54 30.77 -0.21 10.24
CA LYS A 54 31.82 -0.88 11.02
C LYS A 54 33.19 -0.81 10.32
N VAL A 55 33.22 -0.94 9.00
CA VAL A 55 34.47 -0.92 8.20
C VAL A 55 35.10 0.47 8.20
N VAL A 56 34.28 1.52 8.09
CA VAL A 56 34.76 2.93 8.18
C VAL A 56 35.02 3.40 9.61
N GLY A 57 34.94 2.51 10.60
CA GLY A 57 35.23 2.81 12.01
C GLY A 57 34.24 3.77 12.68
N THR A 58 33.06 3.98 12.09
CA THR A 58 32.05 4.91 12.63
C THR A 58 30.77 4.15 12.99
N PRO A 59 30.29 4.19 14.24
CA PRO A 59 29.04 3.53 14.60
C PRO A 59 27.84 4.27 13.99
N VAL A 60 26.91 3.52 13.40
CA VAL A 60 25.59 4.01 12.97
C VAL A 60 24.58 3.90 14.11
N LYS A 61 23.70 4.88 14.26
CA LYS A 61 22.63 4.84 15.27
C LYS A 61 21.39 4.14 14.71
N PHE A 62 20.62 3.54 15.61
CA PHE A 62 19.35 2.92 15.29
C PHE A 62 18.23 3.55 16.12
N HIS A 63 17.06 3.72 15.51
CA HIS A 63 15.87 4.25 16.14
C HIS A 63 14.67 3.36 15.82
N ASP A 64 13.80 3.16 16.79
CA ASP A 64 12.56 2.42 16.57
C ASP A 64 11.50 3.34 15.97
N ILE A 65 10.94 2.93 14.84
CA ILE A 65 9.82 3.61 14.19
C ILE A 65 8.54 2.82 14.50
N ASP A 66 7.53 3.50 15.04
CA ASP A 66 6.19 2.93 15.23
C ASP A 66 5.33 3.18 13.98
N PHE A 67 5.08 2.11 13.22
CA PHE A 67 4.24 2.18 12.02
C PHE A 67 2.74 2.23 12.34
N VAL A 68 2.33 2.13 13.60
CA VAL A 68 0.93 2.27 14.02
C VAL A 68 0.80 3.26 15.18
N ALA A 69 1.53 4.38 15.10
CA ALA A 69 1.64 5.37 16.16
C ALA A 69 0.31 5.99 16.63
N GLU A 70 -0.73 5.97 15.80
CA GLU A 70 -2.08 6.43 16.17
C GLU A 70 -2.84 5.45 17.08
N SER A 71 -2.39 4.19 17.13
CA SER A 71 -3.04 3.17 17.93
C SER A 71 -2.57 3.28 19.38
N LYS A 72 -3.53 3.49 20.29
CA LYS A 72 -3.24 3.54 21.74
C LYS A 72 -2.94 2.16 22.34
N THR A 73 -3.30 1.09 21.64
CA THR A 73 -3.29 -0.29 22.17
C THR A 73 -2.37 -1.23 21.41
N HIS A 74 -1.92 -0.86 20.22
CA HIS A 74 -1.06 -1.66 19.37
C HIS A 74 0.10 -0.83 18.89
N LYS A 75 1.29 -1.42 18.85
CA LYS A 75 2.48 -0.83 18.26
C LYS A 75 3.13 -1.84 17.33
N ILE A 76 3.71 -1.34 16.25
CA ILE A 76 4.61 -2.12 15.39
C ILE A 76 5.90 -1.32 15.30
N LEU A 77 6.82 -1.65 16.20
CA LEU A 77 8.13 -1.03 16.30
C LEU A 77 9.12 -1.82 15.45
N ILE A 78 9.77 -1.14 14.52
CA ILE A 78 10.87 -1.71 13.74
C ILE A 78 12.08 -0.80 13.94
N SER A 79 13.21 -1.41 14.29
CA SER A 79 14.47 -0.69 14.46
C SER A 79 15.07 -0.34 13.10
N VAL A 80 15.48 0.90 12.90
CA VAL A 80 15.93 1.45 11.61
C VAL A 80 17.20 2.25 11.80
N ALA A 81 18.18 2.06 10.91
CA ALA A 81 19.38 2.89 10.88
C ALA A 81 19.00 4.37 10.62
N ASP A 82 19.60 5.30 11.37
CA ASP A 82 19.28 6.72 11.30
C ASP A 82 19.37 7.29 9.87
N VAL A 83 20.38 6.86 9.12
CA VAL A 83 20.64 7.28 7.75
C VAL A 83 19.54 6.94 6.76
N ILE A 84 18.77 5.86 6.94
CA ILE A 84 17.63 5.52 6.05
C ILE A 84 16.27 5.93 6.63
N THR A 85 16.24 6.46 7.85
CA THR A 85 15.00 6.93 8.50
C THR A 85 14.21 7.91 7.62
N PRO A 86 14.83 8.92 6.95
CA PRO A 86 14.10 9.84 6.08
C PRO A 86 13.34 9.18 4.93
N MET A 87 13.75 7.99 4.49
CA MET A 87 13.05 7.21 3.46
C MET A 87 11.70 6.71 3.96
N LEU A 88 11.63 6.32 5.23
CA LEU A 88 10.46 5.70 5.86
C LEU A 88 9.53 6.71 6.50
N THR A 89 10.08 7.80 7.05
CA THR A 89 9.32 8.85 7.73
C THR A 89 8.80 9.92 6.78
N TYR A 90 9.15 9.88 5.49
CA TYR A 90 8.52 10.72 4.48
C TYR A 90 7.00 10.53 4.51
N GLY A 91 6.25 11.64 4.55
CA GLY A 91 4.85 11.62 4.98
C GLY A 91 3.94 10.67 4.19
N ILE A 92 4.19 10.49 2.88
CA ILE A 92 3.45 9.54 2.04
C ILE A 92 3.90 8.10 2.30
N ALA A 93 5.21 7.86 2.39
CA ALA A 93 5.78 6.54 2.70
C ALA A 93 5.26 6.02 4.04
N ASN A 94 5.36 6.83 5.10
CA ASN A 94 4.94 6.44 6.44
C ASN A 94 3.45 6.03 6.48
N LYS A 95 2.58 6.80 5.81
CA LYS A 95 1.13 6.47 5.73
C LYS A 95 0.88 5.13 5.04
N ALA A 96 1.61 4.84 3.96
CA ALA A 96 1.47 3.58 3.22
C ALA A 96 2.01 2.37 4.00
N LEU A 97 3.18 2.52 4.63
CA LEU A 97 3.78 1.48 5.47
C LEU A 97 2.90 1.19 6.70
N SER A 98 2.34 2.26 7.29
CA SER A 98 1.36 2.15 8.37
C SER A 98 0.12 1.36 7.96
N LEU A 99 -0.34 1.51 6.71
CA LEU A 99 -1.46 0.74 6.20
C LEU A 99 -1.14 -0.76 6.14
N ALA A 100 0.04 -1.13 5.65
CA ALA A 100 0.52 -2.50 5.65
C ALA A 100 0.67 -3.07 7.07
N ALA A 101 1.19 -2.27 8.01
CA ALA A 101 1.30 -2.62 9.43
C ALA A 101 -0.08 -2.91 10.07
N LYS A 102 -1.09 -2.08 9.79
CA LYS A 102 -2.47 -2.30 10.26
C LYS A 102 -3.08 -3.56 9.66
N SER A 103 -2.82 -3.84 8.39
CA SER A 103 -3.23 -5.09 7.76
C SER A 103 -2.63 -6.31 8.48
N TYR A 104 -1.36 -6.24 8.85
CA TYR A 104 -0.75 -7.29 9.65
C TYR A 104 -1.44 -7.47 11.02
N LEU A 105 -1.85 -6.38 11.69
CA LEU A 105 -2.63 -6.49 12.93
C LEU A 105 -3.97 -7.22 12.74
N LEU A 106 -4.65 -7.03 11.61
CA LEU A 106 -5.89 -7.75 11.31
C LEU A 106 -5.60 -9.25 11.09
N GLN A 107 -4.57 -9.58 10.32
CA GLN A 107 -4.15 -10.96 10.08
C GLN A 107 -3.83 -11.70 11.38
N GLN A 108 -3.21 -11.02 12.34
CA GLN A 108 -2.87 -11.57 13.66
C GLN A 108 -4.07 -11.61 14.63
N GLY A 109 -5.27 -11.19 14.20
CA GLY A 109 -6.46 -11.12 15.06
C GLY A 109 -6.39 -10.07 16.16
N ARG A 110 -5.45 -9.11 16.08
CA ARG A 110 -5.23 -8.06 17.08
C ARG A 110 -6.22 -6.90 16.93
N ILE A 111 -6.71 -6.67 15.72
CA ILE A 111 -7.81 -5.75 15.44
C ILE A 111 -8.94 -6.50 14.76
N GLY A 112 -10.18 -6.08 15.00
CA GLY A 112 -11.34 -6.60 14.29
C GLY A 112 -11.51 -5.95 12.91
N GLU A 113 -12.28 -6.61 12.05
CA GLU A 113 -12.65 -6.15 10.70
C GLU A 113 -13.16 -4.70 10.69
N ALA A 114 -14.09 -4.34 11.58
CA ALA A 114 -14.66 -3.00 11.62
C ALA A 114 -13.63 -1.91 11.95
N ALA A 115 -12.66 -2.23 12.81
CA ALA A 115 -11.56 -1.32 13.13
C ALA A 115 -10.64 -1.17 11.92
N PHE A 116 -10.33 -2.27 11.23
CA PHE A 116 -9.53 -2.23 10.01
C PHE A 116 -10.20 -1.40 8.90
N ILE A 117 -11.47 -1.67 8.56
CA ILE A 117 -12.24 -0.93 7.54
C ILE A 117 -12.15 0.58 7.77
N LYS A 118 -12.37 1.01 9.02
CA LYS A 118 -12.27 2.43 9.40
C LYS A 118 -10.85 2.98 9.21
N LEU A 119 -9.83 2.22 9.59
CA LEU A 119 -8.44 2.64 9.52
C LEU A 119 -7.91 2.74 8.08
N VAL A 120 -8.38 1.85 7.19
CA VAL A 120 -7.95 1.83 5.78
C VAL A 120 -8.84 2.66 4.86
N GLY A 121 -9.93 3.22 5.38
CA GLY A 121 -10.84 4.07 4.64
C GLY A 121 -11.78 3.31 3.70
N LEU A 122 -12.03 2.01 3.94
CA LEU A 122 -13.02 1.26 3.18
C LEU A 122 -14.44 1.65 3.60
N PRO A 123 -15.43 1.55 2.70
CA PRO A 123 -16.83 1.75 3.05
C PRO A 123 -17.34 0.72 4.05
N LYS A 124 -18.25 1.12 4.95
CA LYS A 124 -18.77 0.25 6.03
C LYS A 124 -19.49 -1.02 5.55
N TRP A 125 -19.94 -1.04 4.30
CA TRP A 125 -20.61 -2.19 3.69
C TRP A 125 -19.63 -3.20 3.08
N PHE A 126 -18.34 -2.86 2.99
CA PHE A 126 -17.32 -3.87 2.71
C PHE A 126 -17.25 -4.87 3.85
N ARG A 127 -16.99 -6.12 3.48
CA ARG A 127 -16.52 -7.11 4.42
C ARG A 127 -15.04 -7.38 4.20
N VAL A 128 -14.28 -7.59 5.25
CA VAL A 128 -12.88 -8.05 5.18
C VAL A 128 -12.71 -9.27 6.06
N GLY A 129 -12.19 -10.33 5.46
CA GLY A 129 -11.85 -11.57 6.14
C GLY A 129 -10.37 -11.89 6.00
N THR A 130 -9.85 -12.67 6.94
CA THR A 130 -8.54 -13.29 6.80
C THR A 130 -8.69 -14.56 5.95
N VAL A 131 -7.78 -14.74 4.99
CA VAL A 131 -7.69 -15.94 4.14
C VAL A 131 -6.28 -16.51 4.21
N PHE A 132 -6.09 -17.76 3.80
CA PHE A 132 -4.75 -18.34 3.71
C PHE A 132 -3.84 -17.45 2.85
N GLY A 133 -2.83 -16.83 3.48
CA GLY A 133 -1.87 -15.95 2.82
C GLY A 133 -2.23 -14.46 2.76
N GLY A 134 -3.29 -13.97 3.42
CA GLY A 134 -3.54 -12.53 3.48
C GLY A 134 -4.90 -12.07 4.03
N ILE A 135 -5.27 -10.84 3.67
CA ILE A 135 -6.62 -10.29 3.84
C ILE A 135 -7.33 -10.31 2.50
N ALA A 136 -8.60 -10.72 2.49
CA ALA A 136 -9.50 -10.51 1.37
C ALA A 136 -10.60 -9.54 1.79
N ALA A 137 -10.82 -8.48 1.01
CA ALA A 137 -12.08 -7.75 1.08
C ALA A 137 -13.09 -8.41 0.14
N ALA A 138 -14.37 -8.42 0.49
CA ALA A 138 -15.42 -8.93 -0.36
C ALA A 138 -16.73 -8.20 -0.10
N VAL A 139 -17.54 -8.08 -1.15
CA VAL A 139 -18.93 -7.65 -1.05
C VAL A 139 -19.77 -8.61 -1.87
N LEU A 140 -20.89 -9.05 -1.31
CA LEU A 140 -21.93 -9.76 -2.05
C LEU A 140 -22.70 -8.76 -2.94
N VAL A 141 -22.12 -8.40 -4.08
CA VAL A 141 -22.73 -7.46 -5.04
C VAL A 141 -24.11 -7.95 -5.48
N GLN A 142 -24.27 -9.27 -5.64
CA GLN A 142 -25.56 -9.89 -5.94
C GLN A 142 -26.65 -9.54 -4.91
N GLY A 143 -26.31 -9.44 -3.62
CA GLY A 143 -27.27 -9.03 -2.59
C GLY A 143 -27.71 -7.56 -2.68
N ILE A 144 -26.87 -6.70 -3.25
CA ILE A 144 -27.21 -5.30 -3.56
C ILE A 144 -28.14 -5.23 -4.79
N ILE A 145 -27.94 -6.13 -5.75
CA ILE A 145 -28.71 -6.21 -6.99
C ILE A 145 -30.09 -6.84 -6.75
N ASP A 146 -30.17 -7.95 -6.04
CA ASP A 146 -31.38 -8.79 -5.91
C ASP A 146 -32.45 -8.19 -4.98
N SER A 147 -32.06 -7.30 -4.07
CA SER A 147 -32.98 -6.74 -3.08
C SER A 147 -33.79 -5.54 -3.59
N VAL A 148 -33.53 -5.05 -4.81
CA VAL A 148 -34.05 -3.76 -5.29
C VAL A 148 -34.26 -3.74 -6.81
N THR A 149 -35.35 -3.16 -7.28
CA THR A 149 -35.66 -2.99 -8.72
C THR A 149 -35.73 -1.51 -9.14
N GLY A 150 -35.57 -1.26 -10.45
CA GLY A 150 -35.77 0.05 -11.07
C GLY A 150 -34.88 1.20 -10.58
N ALA A 151 -35.49 2.37 -10.35
CA ALA A 151 -34.78 3.60 -9.97
C ALA A 151 -34.00 3.49 -8.64
N VAL A 152 -34.52 2.71 -7.70
CA VAL A 152 -33.88 2.50 -6.40
C VAL A 152 -32.60 1.68 -6.58
N GLN A 153 -32.63 0.69 -7.49
CA GLN A 153 -31.45 -0.11 -7.83
C GLN A 153 -30.38 0.77 -8.48
N ARG A 154 -30.77 1.61 -9.45
CA ARG A 154 -29.87 2.58 -10.09
C ARG A 154 -29.17 3.46 -9.06
N LYS A 155 -29.94 4.11 -8.18
CA LYS A 155 -29.40 5.02 -7.17
C LYS A 155 -28.44 4.29 -6.21
N ASN A 156 -28.83 3.11 -5.74
CA ASN A 156 -27.96 2.31 -4.87
C ASN A 156 -26.65 1.95 -5.56
N LEU A 157 -26.69 1.53 -6.83
CA LEU A 157 -25.48 1.21 -7.58
C LEU A 157 -24.59 2.46 -7.77
N GLN A 158 -25.17 3.60 -8.13
CA GLN A 158 -24.47 4.88 -8.23
C GLN A 158 -23.77 5.28 -6.93
N ASP A 159 -24.51 5.22 -5.82
CA ASP A 159 -23.97 5.58 -4.51
C ASP A 159 -22.80 4.65 -4.12
N LYS A 160 -22.93 3.34 -4.40
CA LYS A 160 -21.89 2.34 -4.09
C LYS A 160 -20.66 2.44 -4.98
N ILE A 161 -20.83 2.80 -6.26
CA ILE A 161 -19.72 3.11 -7.18
C ILE A 161 -18.92 4.29 -6.60
N LYS A 162 -19.58 5.41 -6.32
CA LYS A 162 -18.94 6.61 -5.76
C LYS A 162 -18.24 6.35 -4.42
N GLU A 163 -18.87 5.56 -3.55
CA GLU A 163 -18.25 5.14 -2.28
C GLU A 163 -17.00 4.28 -2.49
N SER A 164 -16.82 3.63 -3.64
CA SER A 164 -15.72 2.70 -3.92
C SER A 164 -14.53 3.32 -4.68
N VAL A 165 -14.72 4.47 -5.35
CA VAL A 165 -13.70 5.11 -6.19
C VAL A 165 -12.57 5.73 -5.37
N ASP A 166 -12.88 6.51 -4.34
CA ASP A 166 -11.85 7.13 -3.48
C ASP A 166 -11.00 6.07 -2.72
N PRO A 167 -11.61 5.03 -2.11
CA PRO A 167 -10.85 3.91 -1.55
C PRO A 167 -9.93 3.23 -2.57
N ARG A 168 -10.38 3.04 -3.82
CA ARG A 168 -9.59 2.40 -4.89
C ARG A 168 -8.30 3.18 -5.15
N PHE A 169 -8.42 4.50 -5.28
CA PHE A 169 -7.26 5.36 -5.46
C PHE A 169 -6.32 5.29 -4.25
N LYS A 170 -6.85 5.46 -3.03
CA LYS A 170 -6.03 5.47 -1.79
C LYS A 170 -5.29 4.15 -1.56
N LEU A 171 -5.97 3.02 -1.76
CA LEU A 171 -5.39 1.70 -1.57
C LEU A 171 -4.33 1.41 -2.63
N LYS A 172 -4.61 1.69 -3.92
CA LYS A 172 -3.61 1.52 -4.98
C LYS A 172 -2.39 2.43 -4.76
N LYS A 173 -2.60 3.69 -4.36
CA LYS A 173 -1.53 4.62 -4.00
C LYS A 173 -0.64 4.06 -2.89
N ALA A 174 -1.23 3.51 -1.83
CA ALA A 174 -0.48 2.93 -0.72
C ALA A 174 0.29 1.65 -1.16
N GLU A 175 -0.34 0.79 -1.96
CA GLU A 175 0.30 -0.39 -2.53
C GLU A 175 1.56 -0.03 -3.34
N LEU A 176 1.45 0.91 -4.27
CA LEU A 176 2.57 1.37 -5.11
C LEU A 176 3.64 2.10 -4.29
N THR A 177 3.23 2.90 -3.31
CA THR A 177 4.16 3.59 -2.40
C THR A 177 5.02 2.57 -1.64
N ASN A 178 4.40 1.53 -1.09
CA ASN A 178 5.12 0.48 -0.38
C ASN A 178 6.09 -0.24 -1.31
N GLU A 179 5.71 -0.55 -2.55
CA GLU A 179 6.59 -1.18 -3.54
C GLU A 179 7.81 -0.31 -3.86
N ILE A 180 7.62 1.00 -4.05
CA ILE A 180 8.71 1.94 -4.28
C ILE A 180 9.67 1.93 -3.10
N VAL A 181 9.16 2.09 -1.87
CA VAL A 181 10.00 2.12 -0.67
C VAL A 181 10.77 0.80 -0.49
N ILE A 182 10.10 -0.35 -0.62
CA ILE A 182 10.73 -1.68 -0.55
C ILE A 182 11.85 -1.79 -1.61
N SER A 183 11.57 -1.38 -2.84
CA SER A 183 12.54 -1.38 -3.93
C SER A 183 13.75 -0.50 -3.62
N LYS A 184 13.55 0.71 -3.07
CA LYS A 184 14.65 1.62 -2.71
C LYS A 184 15.47 1.12 -1.53
N LEU A 185 14.87 0.47 -0.55
CA LEU A 185 15.60 -0.20 0.52
C LEU A 185 16.50 -1.30 -0.03
N ASN A 186 15.98 -2.13 -0.95
CA ASN A 186 16.78 -3.17 -1.61
C ASN A 186 17.93 -2.57 -2.43
N VAL A 187 17.71 -1.44 -3.12
CA VAL A 187 18.77 -0.71 -3.83
C VAL A 187 19.85 -0.23 -2.86
N VAL A 188 19.48 0.27 -1.67
CA VAL A 188 20.45 0.63 -0.61
C VAL A 188 21.25 -0.61 -0.19
N THR A 189 20.59 -1.72 0.15
CA THR A 189 21.24 -2.98 0.55
C THR A 189 22.26 -3.43 -0.49
N THR A 190 21.85 -3.50 -1.76
CA THR A 190 22.71 -3.97 -2.85
C THR A 190 23.85 -3.00 -3.11
N SER A 191 23.58 -1.70 -3.19
CA SER A 191 24.60 -0.70 -3.53
C SER A 191 25.67 -0.58 -2.45
N VAL A 192 25.26 -0.61 -1.17
CA VAL A 192 26.19 -0.61 -0.03
C VAL A 192 27.04 -1.88 -0.04
N SER A 193 26.43 -3.05 -0.24
CA SER A 193 27.16 -4.32 -0.30
C SER A 193 28.16 -4.35 -1.46
N VAL A 194 27.76 -3.93 -2.66
CA VAL A 194 28.64 -3.90 -3.85
C VAL A 194 29.85 -3.00 -3.64
N VAL A 195 29.65 -1.81 -3.06
CA VAL A 195 30.76 -0.88 -2.80
C VAL A 195 31.69 -1.42 -1.72
N LEU A 196 31.12 -2.08 -0.71
CA LEU A 196 31.92 -2.74 0.31
C LEU A 196 32.74 -3.91 -0.26
N ASP A 197 32.16 -4.73 -1.14
CA ASP A 197 32.87 -5.84 -1.79
C ASP A 197 33.97 -5.35 -2.74
N ALA A 198 33.74 -4.22 -3.43
CA ALA A 198 34.68 -3.67 -4.40
C ALA A 198 35.86 -2.92 -3.77
N LEU A 199 35.61 -2.19 -2.68
CA LEU A 199 36.61 -1.31 -2.05
C LEU A 199 37.14 -1.87 -0.72
N GLY A 200 36.42 -2.78 -0.08
CA GLY A 200 36.83 -3.39 1.19
C GLY A 200 37.22 -2.33 2.23
N PRO A 201 38.45 -2.38 2.79
CA PRO A 201 38.94 -1.40 3.75
C PRO A 201 39.06 0.03 3.21
N ASP A 202 39.15 0.23 1.90
CA ASP A 202 39.36 1.54 1.28
C ASP A 202 38.06 2.35 1.10
N VAL A 203 36.92 1.77 1.46
CA VAL A 203 35.64 2.49 1.42
C VAL A 203 35.64 3.63 2.43
N SER A 204 35.23 4.82 1.97
CA SER A 204 35.05 6.00 2.84
C SER A 204 33.60 6.13 3.30
N LYS A 205 33.40 6.81 4.43
CA LYS A 205 32.06 7.13 4.94
C LYS A 205 31.28 7.96 3.92
N GLU A 206 31.94 8.91 3.26
CA GLU A 206 31.34 9.79 2.25
C GLU A 206 30.79 9.02 1.05
N GLN A 207 31.45 7.93 0.65
CA GLN A 207 30.94 7.06 -0.42
C GLN A 207 29.66 6.33 0.00
N ILE A 208 29.62 5.78 1.22
CA ILE A 208 28.43 5.10 1.76
C ILE A 208 27.27 6.09 1.88
N ASP A 209 27.52 7.25 2.49
CA ASP A 209 26.51 8.28 2.70
C ASP A 209 25.92 8.78 1.38
N LYS A 210 26.78 9.02 0.38
CA LYS A 210 26.34 9.46 -0.95
C LYS A 210 25.42 8.44 -1.62
N ILE A 211 25.67 7.14 -1.46
CA ILE A 211 24.82 6.06 -2.01
C ILE A 211 23.45 6.08 -1.35
N ILE A 212 23.42 6.20 -0.02
CA ILE A 212 22.19 6.23 0.77
C ILE A 212 21.39 7.50 0.46
N ASP A 213 22.03 8.67 0.48
CA ASP A 213 21.42 9.96 0.18
C ASP A 213 20.84 10.00 -1.24
N ASN A 214 21.54 9.46 -2.23
CA ASN A 214 21.03 9.38 -3.60
C ASN A 214 19.79 8.48 -3.67
N SER A 215 19.76 7.39 -2.90
CA SER A 215 18.60 6.50 -2.83
C SER A 215 17.41 7.17 -2.17
N ILE A 216 17.64 7.96 -1.10
CA ILE A 216 16.61 8.75 -0.43
C ILE A 216 16.04 9.82 -1.36
N LYS A 217 16.89 10.57 -2.06
CA LYS A 217 16.45 11.60 -3.03
C LYS A 217 15.63 11.00 -4.16
N ARG A 218 16.08 9.86 -4.72
CA ARG A 218 15.32 9.14 -5.77
C ARG A 218 13.99 8.61 -5.24
N ASN A 219 13.96 8.09 -4.01
CA ASN A 219 12.71 7.69 -3.35
C ASN A 219 11.73 8.87 -3.27
N GLN A 220 12.18 10.02 -2.79
CA GLN A 220 11.34 11.22 -2.68
C GLN A 220 10.80 11.66 -4.04
N VAL A 221 11.65 11.74 -5.07
CA VAL A 221 11.21 12.11 -6.43
C VAL A 221 10.16 11.16 -6.99
N GLU A 222 10.31 9.84 -6.78
CA GLU A 222 9.29 8.87 -7.21
C GLU A 222 7.99 9.01 -6.42
N LEU A 223 8.08 9.23 -5.11
CA LEU A 223 6.92 9.41 -4.24
C LEU A 223 6.19 10.75 -4.47
N ASP A 224 6.88 11.80 -4.91
CA ASP A 224 6.26 13.07 -5.29
C ASP A 224 5.39 12.91 -6.55
N ASN A 225 5.69 11.93 -7.38
CA ASN A 225 4.94 11.61 -8.60
C ASN A 225 3.90 10.49 -8.39
N ILE A 226 3.69 10.03 -7.16
CA ILE A 226 2.87 8.83 -6.88
C ILE A 226 1.41 8.97 -7.32
N ASP A 227 0.84 10.18 -7.26
CA ASP A 227 -0.55 10.41 -7.68
C ASP A 227 -0.72 10.23 -9.18
N SER A 228 0.24 10.75 -9.97
CA SER A 228 0.28 10.57 -11.42
C SER A 228 0.45 9.09 -11.78
N LEU A 229 1.36 8.39 -11.09
CA LEU A 229 1.58 6.96 -11.30
C LEU A 229 0.32 6.14 -10.95
N THR A 230 -0.35 6.46 -9.84
CA THR A 230 -1.58 5.79 -9.40
C THR A 230 -2.69 5.99 -10.43
N ASN A 231 -2.94 7.23 -10.86
CA ASN A 231 -3.95 7.54 -11.88
C ASN A 231 -3.67 6.81 -13.19
N THR A 232 -2.42 6.85 -13.66
CA THR A 232 -2.03 6.16 -14.91
C THR A 232 -2.23 4.66 -14.80
N THR A 233 -1.90 4.07 -13.65
CA THR A 233 -2.06 2.63 -13.40
C THR A 233 -3.52 2.21 -13.40
N LEU A 234 -4.39 2.96 -12.71
CA LEU A 234 -5.83 2.68 -12.65
C LEU A 234 -6.51 2.90 -14.01
N ALA A 235 -6.15 3.97 -14.73
CA ALA A 235 -6.66 4.23 -16.08
C ALA A 235 -6.24 3.14 -17.07
N ALA A 236 -5.00 2.65 -17.00
CA ALA A 236 -4.56 1.53 -17.82
C ALA A 236 -5.34 0.24 -17.50
N LEU A 237 -5.62 -0.01 -16.21
CA LEU A 237 -6.44 -1.14 -15.77
C LEU A 237 -7.86 -1.07 -16.34
N ASP A 238 -8.54 0.08 -16.17
CA ASP A 238 -9.89 0.29 -16.71
C ASP A 238 -9.93 0.15 -18.23
N LYS A 239 -8.93 0.72 -18.93
CA LYS A 239 -8.81 0.59 -20.39
C LYS A 239 -8.64 -0.86 -20.82
N SER A 240 -7.81 -1.64 -20.13
CA SER A 240 -7.55 -3.04 -20.47
C SER A 240 -8.77 -3.95 -20.32
N ARG A 241 -9.69 -3.60 -19.40
CA ARG A 241 -10.94 -4.33 -19.15
C ARG A 241 -12.09 -3.85 -20.02
N GLY A 242 -11.97 -2.66 -20.64
CA GLY A 242 -13.09 -2.00 -21.29
C GLY A 242 -14.15 -1.56 -20.27
N SER A 243 -13.71 -1.17 -19.07
CA SER A 243 -14.59 -0.81 -17.95
C SER A 243 -15.47 0.39 -18.28
N TRP A 244 -16.70 0.38 -17.77
CA TRP A 244 -17.63 1.49 -17.88
C TRP A 244 -17.43 2.46 -16.70
N THR A 245 -16.93 3.66 -16.96
CA THR A 245 -16.47 4.61 -15.92
C THR A 245 -17.28 5.92 -15.89
N ASP A 246 -18.43 5.98 -16.55
CA ASP A 246 -19.20 7.22 -16.72
C ASP A 246 -19.72 7.82 -15.39
N GLU A 247 -19.70 7.03 -14.31
CA GLU A 247 -20.23 7.40 -12.99
C GLU A 247 -19.22 7.26 -11.85
N ASP A 248 -17.94 7.10 -12.19
CA ASP A 248 -16.84 7.12 -11.22
C ASP A 248 -16.73 8.48 -10.49
#